data_AF-A0A9E0TN39-F1
#
_entry.id   AF-A0A9E0TN39-F1
#
_cell.length_a   1.000
_cell.length_b   1.000
_cell.length_c   1.000
_cell.angle_alpha   90.00
_cell.angle_beta   90.00
_cell.angle_gamma   90.00
#
_symmetry.space_group_name_H-M   'P 1'
#
loop_
_entity.id
_entity.type
_entity.pdbx_description
1 polymer ?
#
loop_
_entity_poly.entity_id
_entity_poly.type
_entity_poly.pdbx_seq_one_letter_code
_entity_poly.pdbx_strand_id
1 'polypeptide(L)'
;MQDTFTGNPTLVRGRQLPGQEARRALQHDHERRLAALARLRAAAAECGVGEDSDRDLVTLGEDEVALLEPTDATWAELGAAIRGLRALWPLRRLSDFGFPDGDEIENPLEEPNARLRRIGGGVEAWAYAAETDGSVYKFYLPREGKRIGSVFGFRRGAEGFDGLTAEAQLGDYRGLLEKLLLIHALGGMASEVVAVTPEGIVVAKQALGDPLPQGGDTSRSLPENLVEIPSRFLRANRDHPRLFFLNDRPWLVADLHARNFVRCSDGELRVIDLVAAPWPAYAAVADPLIAGWLERVRHDPLAGVLGAVNDDEL
;
A
#
# COMPACT_ATOMS: atom_id res chain seq x y z
N MET A 1 18.57 6.36 14.40
CA MET A 1 18.62 7.59 13.57
C MET A 1 17.34 8.36 13.82
N GLN A 2 17.31 9.67 13.57
CA GLN A 2 16.07 10.47 13.66
C GLN A 2 15.63 10.94 12.28
N ASP A 3 14.32 11.00 12.08
CA ASP A 3 13.71 11.54 10.87
C ASP A 3 13.78 13.08 10.87
N THR A 4 14.23 13.65 9.76
CA THR A 4 14.52 15.09 9.65
C THR A 4 13.28 15.99 9.78
N PHE A 5 12.08 15.49 9.47
CA PHE A 5 10.86 16.29 9.49
C PHE A 5 10.03 16.03 10.73
N THR A 6 9.94 14.77 11.16
CA THR A 6 9.09 14.38 12.29
C THR A 6 9.84 14.29 13.63
N GLY A 7 11.18 14.27 13.62
CA GLY A 7 12.03 14.09 14.81
C GLY A 7 12.00 12.68 15.42
N ASN A 8 11.14 11.80 14.89
CA ASN A 8 10.93 10.46 15.42
C ASN A 8 12.09 9.52 15.04
N PRO A 9 12.31 8.42 15.78
CA PRO A 9 13.22 7.37 15.34
C PRO A 9 12.85 6.87 13.93
N THR A 10 13.86 6.63 13.10
CA THR A 10 13.70 6.14 11.72
C THR A 10 14.70 5.05 11.40
N LEU A 11 14.28 4.10 10.56
CA LEU A 11 15.11 3.01 10.05
C LEU A 11 15.60 3.25 8.61
N VAL A 12 15.15 4.34 7.98
CA VAL A 12 15.45 4.68 6.59
C VAL A 12 16.19 6.02 6.52
N ARG A 13 17.28 6.07 5.74
CA ARG A 13 18.04 7.31 5.54
C ARG A 13 18.77 7.34 4.20
N GLY A 14 18.54 8.40 3.43
CA GLY A 14 19.23 8.67 2.18
C GLY A 14 19.20 7.48 1.22
N ARG A 15 20.35 7.09 0.68
CA ARG A 15 20.52 5.92 -0.21
C ARG A 15 20.79 4.61 0.55
N GLN A 16 20.87 4.64 1.87
CA GLN A 16 21.24 3.48 2.67
C GLN A 16 20.04 2.52 2.77
N LEU A 17 20.23 1.30 2.28
CA LEU A 17 19.22 0.26 2.43
C LEU A 17 19.18 -0.25 3.88
N PRO A 18 17.99 -0.46 4.46
CA PRO A 18 17.87 -1.09 5.76
C PRO A 18 18.43 -2.52 5.72
N GLY A 19 19.24 -2.89 6.73
CA GLY A 19 19.69 -4.27 6.92
C GLY A 19 18.55 -5.22 7.30
N GLN A 20 18.83 -6.52 7.38
CA GLN A 20 17.79 -7.55 7.59
C GLN A 20 16.96 -7.34 8.87
N GLU A 21 17.61 -6.98 9.99
CA GLU A 21 16.92 -6.70 11.25
C GLU A 21 16.00 -5.47 11.13
N ALA A 22 16.50 -4.39 10.55
CA ALA A 22 15.71 -3.18 10.30
C ALA A 22 14.53 -3.47 9.35
N ARG A 23 14.72 -4.33 8.33
CA ARG A 23 13.63 -4.77 7.46
C ARG A 23 12.55 -5.53 8.24
N ARG A 24 12.94 -6.48 9.10
CA ARG A 24 11.99 -7.22 9.97
C ARG A 24 11.23 -6.27 10.88
N ALA A 25 11.90 -5.26 11.46
CA ALA A 25 11.25 -4.25 12.27
C ALA A 25 10.23 -3.43 11.46
N LEU A 26 10.57 -3.01 10.24
CA LEU A 26 9.65 -2.31 9.34
C LEU A 26 8.43 -3.16 8.96
N GLN A 27 8.65 -4.45 8.65
CA GLN A 27 7.55 -5.38 8.39
C GLN A 27 6.63 -5.50 9.62
N HIS A 28 7.21 -5.74 10.79
CA HIS A 28 6.46 -5.83 12.03
C HIS A 28 5.66 -4.56 12.31
N ASP A 29 6.24 -3.38 12.05
CA ASP A 29 5.53 -2.12 12.17
C ASP A 29 4.35 -2.04 11.19
N HIS A 30 4.51 -2.43 9.92
CA HIS A 30 3.38 -2.49 8.97
C HIS A 30 2.23 -3.39 9.46
N GLU A 31 2.56 -4.56 10.00
CA GLU A 31 1.58 -5.49 10.56
C GLU A 31 0.87 -4.88 11.78
N ARG A 32 1.61 -4.22 12.69
CA ARG A 32 0.99 -3.50 13.81
C ARG A 32 0.06 -2.38 13.35
N ARG A 33 0.41 -1.67 12.29
CA ARG A 33 -0.41 -0.59 11.72
C ARG A 33 -1.73 -1.12 11.17
N LEU A 34 -1.70 -2.22 10.43
CA LEU A 34 -2.89 -2.91 9.95
C LEU A 34 -3.77 -3.39 11.12
N ALA A 35 -3.17 -3.98 12.15
CA ALA A 35 -3.89 -4.42 13.34
C ALA A 35 -4.51 -3.26 14.12
N ALA A 36 -3.81 -2.13 14.25
CA ALA A 36 -4.32 -0.93 14.91
C ALA A 36 -5.48 -0.31 14.14
N LEU A 37 -5.40 -0.22 12.80
CA LEU A 37 -6.51 0.25 11.97
C LEU A 37 -7.74 -0.66 12.09
N ALA A 38 -7.54 -1.98 12.11
CA ALA A 38 -8.64 -2.93 12.31
C ALA A 38 -9.31 -2.76 13.68
N ARG A 39 -8.53 -2.57 14.76
CA ARG A 39 -9.07 -2.29 16.10
C ARG A 39 -9.84 -0.98 16.16
N LEU A 40 -9.31 0.07 15.53
CA LEU A 40 -10.00 1.36 15.44
C LEU A 40 -11.36 1.21 14.76
N ARG A 41 -11.41 0.53 13.61
CA ARG A 41 -12.67 0.28 12.88
C ARG A 41 -13.67 -0.55 13.69
N ALA A 42 -13.20 -1.55 14.42
CA ALA A 42 -14.05 -2.35 15.29
C ALA A 42 -14.65 -1.53 16.44
N ALA A 43 -13.82 -0.76 17.15
CA ALA A 43 -14.29 0.12 18.24
C ALA A 43 -15.23 1.22 17.73
N ALA A 44 -14.92 1.80 16.57
CA ALA A 44 -15.77 2.77 15.88
C ALA A 44 -17.17 2.21 15.58
N ALA A 45 -17.25 0.96 15.11
CA ALA A 45 -18.52 0.30 14.84
C ALA A 45 -19.38 0.12 16.10
N GLU A 46 -18.77 -0.28 17.23
CA GLU A 46 -19.45 -0.43 18.53
C GLU A 46 -20.00 0.92 19.04
N CYS A 47 -19.32 2.03 18.77
CA CYS A 47 -19.79 3.38 19.10
C CYS A 47 -20.80 3.97 18.09
N GLY A 48 -21.21 3.21 17.07
CA GLY A 48 -22.15 3.69 16.04
C GLY A 48 -21.55 4.68 15.03
N VAL A 49 -20.22 4.83 14.99
CA VAL A 49 -19.49 5.66 14.01
C VAL A 49 -18.89 4.81 12.86
N GLY A 50 -19.35 3.56 12.72
CA GLY A 50 -18.83 2.60 11.74
C GLY A 50 -19.13 2.90 10.27
N GLU A 51 -20.05 3.84 9.99
CA GLU A 51 -20.34 4.32 8.63
C GLU A 51 -19.38 5.42 8.16
N ASP A 52 -18.59 5.99 9.08
CA ASP A 52 -17.59 6.99 8.74
C ASP A 52 -16.48 6.40 7.86
N SER A 53 -15.92 7.23 7.00
CA SER A 53 -14.82 6.79 6.15
C SER A 53 -13.57 6.49 6.98
N ASP A 54 -12.71 5.58 6.51
CA ASP A 54 -11.41 5.32 7.15
C ASP A 54 -10.62 6.62 7.39
N ARG A 55 -10.74 7.62 6.50
CA ARG A 55 -10.13 8.94 6.70
C ARG A 55 -10.64 9.59 7.97
N ASP A 56 -11.95 9.68 8.15
CA ASP A 56 -12.58 10.38 9.28
C ASP A 56 -12.14 9.74 10.60
N LEU A 57 -12.10 8.42 10.67
CA LEU A 57 -11.59 7.69 11.83
C LEU A 57 -10.08 7.95 12.05
N VAL A 58 -9.30 7.92 10.97
CA VAL A 58 -7.84 8.14 11.03
C VAL A 58 -7.51 9.61 11.31
N THR A 59 -8.40 10.57 11.12
CA THR A 59 -8.17 12.00 11.43
C THR A 59 -8.96 12.50 12.63
N LEU A 60 -9.78 11.64 13.26
CA LEU A 60 -10.62 12.00 14.40
C LEU A 60 -9.78 12.64 15.51
N GLY A 61 -10.30 13.77 16.03
CA GLY A 61 -9.67 14.51 17.10
C GLY A 61 -9.73 13.71 18.39
N GLU A 62 -8.58 13.52 19.06
CA GLU A 62 -8.54 12.79 20.33
C GLU A 62 -9.40 13.49 21.39
N ASP A 63 -9.40 14.83 21.42
CA ASP A 63 -10.19 15.63 22.36
C ASP A 63 -11.71 15.42 22.19
N GLU A 64 -12.18 15.19 20.96
CA GLU A 64 -13.61 14.97 20.69
C GLU A 64 -14.09 13.65 21.31
N VAL A 65 -13.26 12.61 21.22
CA VAL A 65 -13.56 11.30 21.82
C VAL A 65 -13.31 11.30 23.32
N ALA A 66 -12.27 12.00 23.79
CA ALA A 66 -11.92 12.11 25.21
C ALA A 66 -13.08 12.64 26.06
N LEU A 67 -13.91 13.53 25.51
CA LEU A 67 -15.12 14.04 26.18
C LEU A 67 -16.20 12.98 26.38
N LEU A 68 -16.20 11.93 25.56
CA LEU A 68 -17.19 10.85 25.58
C LEU A 68 -16.70 9.63 26.38
N GLU A 69 -15.39 9.46 26.58
CA GLU A 69 -14.82 8.33 27.35
C GLU A 69 -15.45 8.12 28.74
N PRO A 70 -15.84 9.16 29.53
CA PRO A 70 -16.47 8.95 30.83
C PRO A 70 -17.92 8.45 30.76
N THR A 71 -18.54 8.49 29.58
CA THR A 71 -19.98 8.22 29.42
C THR A 71 -20.29 6.74 29.26
N ASP A 72 -19.39 5.97 28.63
CA ASP A 72 -19.52 4.54 28.40
C ASP A 72 -18.15 3.90 28.09
N ALA A 73 -17.99 2.61 28.42
CA ALA A 73 -16.79 1.85 28.18
C ALA A 73 -16.45 1.73 26.68
N THR A 74 -17.47 1.70 25.80
CA THR A 74 -17.26 1.67 24.35
C THR A 74 -16.47 2.89 23.85
N TRP A 75 -16.79 4.09 24.34
CA TRP A 75 -16.05 5.32 24.02
C TRP A 75 -14.62 5.31 24.55
N ALA A 76 -14.40 4.73 25.74
CA ALA A 76 -13.05 4.54 26.28
C ALA A 76 -12.20 3.58 25.42
N GLU A 77 -12.81 2.52 24.87
CA GLU A 77 -12.15 1.61 23.93
C GLU A 77 -11.81 2.30 22.60
N LEU A 78 -12.72 3.13 22.07
CA LEU A 78 -12.46 3.94 20.88
C LEU A 78 -11.30 4.91 21.11
N GLY A 79 -11.29 5.64 22.22
CA GLY A 79 -10.19 6.54 22.59
C GLY A 79 -8.85 5.81 22.72
N ALA A 80 -8.84 4.62 23.35
CA ALA A 80 -7.65 3.78 23.42
C ALA A 80 -7.18 3.31 22.04
N ALA A 81 -8.09 2.96 21.13
CA ALA A 81 -7.77 2.57 19.76
C ALA A 81 -7.17 3.74 18.95
N ILE A 82 -7.69 4.96 19.12
CA ILE A 82 -7.15 6.18 18.50
C ILE A 82 -5.72 6.43 18.99
N ARG A 83 -5.49 6.46 20.31
CA ARG A 83 -4.15 6.62 20.88
C ARG A 83 -3.19 5.53 20.41
N GLY A 84 -3.66 4.28 20.36
CA GLY A 84 -2.89 3.14 19.86
C GLY A 84 -2.49 3.29 18.39
N LEU A 85 -3.38 3.80 17.54
CA LEU A 85 -3.05 4.12 16.15
C LEU A 85 -2.06 5.30 16.06
N ARG A 86 -2.27 6.37 16.83
CA ARG A 86 -1.42 7.58 16.83
C ARG A 86 0.02 7.31 17.27
N ALA A 87 0.23 6.37 18.18
CA ALA A 87 1.56 5.92 18.57
C ALA A 87 2.34 5.29 17.38
N LEU A 88 1.63 4.77 16.38
CA LEU A 88 2.19 4.16 15.17
C LEU A 88 2.17 5.11 13.96
N TRP A 89 1.25 6.07 13.96
CA TRP A 89 0.93 7.03 12.89
C TRP A 89 0.80 8.42 13.51
N PRO A 90 1.92 9.08 13.81
CA PRO A 90 1.87 10.39 14.43
C PRO A 90 1.18 11.37 13.47
N LEU A 91 0.26 12.16 14.03
CA LEU A 91 -0.31 13.30 13.30
C LEU A 91 0.76 14.38 13.15
N ARG A 92 1.02 14.81 11.92
CA ARG A 92 1.97 15.87 11.58
C ARG A 92 1.37 16.81 10.55
N ARG A 93 1.68 18.10 10.64
CA ARG A 93 1.20 19.09 9.68
C ARG A 93 2.04 19.04 8.41
N LEU A 94 1.50 19.54 7.30
CA LEU A 94 2.27 19.69 6.07
C LEU A 94 3.43 20.68 6.25
N SER A 95 3.27 21.69 7.10
CA SER A 95 4.34 22.62 7.51
C SER A 95 5.52 21.97 8.20
N ASP A 96 5.34 20.85 8.91
CA ASP A 96 6.46 20.08 9.47
C ASP A 96 7.42 19.62 8.35
N PHE A 97 6.86 19.32 7.18
CA PHE A 97 7.56 18.95 5.94
C PHE A 97 7.98 20.15 5.07
N GLY A 98 7.65 21.38 5.48
CA GLY A 98 7.99 22.61 4.77
C GLY A 98 7.03 23.00 3.65
N PHE A 99 5.86 22.37 3.57
CA PHE A 99 4.76 22.84 2.71
C PHE A 99 3.93 23.88 3.46
N PRO A 100 3.23 24.78 2.76
CA PRO A 100 2.34 25.70 3.45
C PRO A 100 1.12 24.96 4.04
N ASP A 101 0.62 25.44 5.18
CA ASP A 101 -0.63 24.97 5.79
C ASP A 101 -1.75 25.98 5.49
N GLY A 102 -3.00 25.52 5.50
CA GLY A 102 -4.20 26.36 5.50
C GLY A 102 -5.15 26.09 4.32
N ASP A 103 -6.42 26.39 4.54
CA ASP A 103 -7.52 26.09 3.62
C ASP A 103 -7.53 26.95 2.34
N GLU A 104 -6.71 28.00 2.30
CA GLU A 104 -6.61 28.93 1.16
C GLU A 104 -5.79 28.36 -0.01
N ILE A 105 -5.06 27.26 0.20
CA ILE A 105 -4.17 26.67 -0.80
C ILE A 105 -4.79 25.37 -1.31
N GLU A 106 -5.21 25.39 -2.57
CA GLU A 106 -5.94 24.28 -3.18
C GLU A 106 -5.10 22.99 -3.24
N ASN A 107 -3.81 23.09 -3.51
CA ASN A 107 -2.90 21.94 -3.51
C ASN A 107 -1.51 22.30 -2.96
N PRO A 108 -1.32 22.24 -1.62
CA PRO A 108 -0.08 22.64 -0.96
C PRO A 108 1.17 21.89 -1.42
N LEU A 109 1.01 20.69 -1.98
CA LEU A 109 2.13 19.90 -2.46
C LEU A 109 2.68 20.41 -3.81
N GLU A 110 1.93 21.22 -4.59
CA GLU A 110 2.49 21.83 -5.82
C GLU A 110 3.41 22.99 -5.52
N GLU A 111 3.28 23.57 -4.34
CA GLU A 111 4.02 24.74 -3.93
C GLU A 111 5.52 24.44 -3.82
N PRO A 112 6.39 25.41 -4.19
CA PRO A 112 7.82 25.26 -4.03
C PRO A 112 8.20 24.95 -2.57
N ASN A 113 9.04 23.93 -2.38
CA ASN A 113 9.53 23.54 -1.07
C ASN A 113 11.07 23.49 -1.08
N ALA A 114 11.71 24.31 -0.23
CA ALA A 114 13.17 24.40 -0.15
C ALA A 114 13.84 23.18 0.53
N ARG A 115 13.05 22.33 1.20
CA ARG A 115 13.53 21.15 1.95
C ARG A 115 13.25 19.84 1.22
N LEU A 116 12.28 19.83 0.31
CA LEU A 116 11.82 18.67 -0.44
C LEU A 116 11.73 19.00 -1.93
N ARG A 117 12.55 18.34 -2.75
CA ARG A 117 12.50 18.47 -4.20
C ARG A 117 11.65 17.37 -4.81
N ARG A 118 10.67 17.74 -5.62
CA ARG A 118 9.81 16.79 -6.34
C ARG A 118 10.65 15.93 -7.29
N ILE A 119 10.54 14.61 -7.15
CA ILE A 119 11.22 13.62 -8.00
C ILE A 119 10.25 12.75 -8.80
N GLY A 120 8.97 12.80 -8.47
CA GLY A 120 7.94 12.06 -9.17
C GLY A 120 6.54 12.44 -8.70
N GLY A 121 5.56 12.01 -9.48
CA GLY A 121 4.16 12.17 -9.15
C GLY A 121 3.31 11.21 -9.97
N GLY A 122 2.26 10.72 -9.35
CA GLY A 122 1.21 9.95 -9.99
C GLY A 122 -0.17 10.38 -9.50
N VAL A 123 -1.18 9.64 -9.93
CA VAL A 123 -2.57 9.83 -9.49
C VAL A 123 -2.72 9.58 -8.00
N GLU A 124 -1.91 8.71 -7.41
CA GLU A 124 -2.05 8.28 -6.02
C GLU A 124 -1.18 9.08 -5.05
N ALA A 125 0.09 9.27 -5.41
CA ALA A 125 1.08 9.82 -4.50
C ALA A 125 2.08 10.71 -5.22
N TRP A 126 2.58 11.69 -4.48
CA TRP A 126 3.62 12.59 -4.93
C TRP A 126 4.91 12.28 -4.18
N ALA A 127 6.03 12.21 -4.90
CA ALA A 127 7.30 11.75 -4.37
C ALA A 127 8.33 12.89 -4.38
N TYR A 128 9.01 13.06 -3.26
CA TYR A 128 10.01 14.08 -3.03
C TYR A 128 11.28 13.47 -2.47
N ALA A 129 12.44 14.00 -2.86
CA ALA A 129 13.70 13.74 -2.18
C ALA A 129 13.98 14.87 -1.19
N ALA A 130 14.36 14.53 0.03
CA ALA A 130 14.85 15.50 1.00
C ALA A 130 16.21 16.06 0.56
N GLU A 131 16.34 17.38 0.59
CA GLU A 131 17.60 18.06 0.22
C GLU A 131 18.73 17.78 1.24
N THR A 132 18.38 17.38 2.46
CA THR A 132 19.34 17.16 3.56
C THR A 132 20.12 15.86 3.45
N ASP A 133 19.47 14.76 3.07
CA ASP A 133 20.12 13.44 3.01
C ASP A 133 19.68 12.58 1.82
N GLY A 134 18.77 13.08 0.97
CA GLY A 134 18.25 12.38 -0.19
C GLY A 134 17.13 11.39 0.09
N SER A 135 16.70 11.19 1.35
CA SER A 135 15.59 10.27 1.66
C SER A 135 14.34 10.61 0.84
N VAL A 136 13.62 9.60 0.37
CA VAL A 136 12.41 9.80 -0.43
C VAL A 136 11.20 9.84 0.49
N TYR A 137 10.34 10.86 0.34
CA TYR A 137 9.05 10.98 1.01
C TYR A 137 7.94 10.91 -0.05
N LYS A 138 7.04 9.95 0.11
CA LYS A 138 5.82 9.79 -0.69
C LYS A 138 4.63 10.26 0.12
N PHE A 139 3.90 11.22 -0.44
CA PHE A 139 2.67 11.77 0.12
C PHE A 139 1.50 11.16 -0.63
N TYR A 140 0.81 10.21 0.00
CA TYR A 140 -0.37 9.55 -0.53
C TYR A 140 -1.59 10.41 -0.26
N LEU A 141 -2.25 10.87 -1.32
CA LEU A 141 -3.28 11.90 -1.25
C LEU A 141 -4.67 11.26 -1.15
N PRO A 142 -5.51 11.67 -0.19
CA PRO A 142 -6.93 11.39 -0.25
C PRO A 142 -7.56 11.96 -1.52
N ARG A 143 -8.51 11.21 -2.08
CA ARG A 143 -9.26 11.53 -3.30
C ARG A 143 -10.75 11.62 -2.98
N GLU A 144 -11.56 11.75 -4.03
CA GLU A 144 -13.01 11.76 -3.93
C GLU A 144 -13.54 10.61 -3.06
N GLY A 145 -14.60 10.89 -2.29
CA GLY A 145 -15.16 9.93 -1.35
C GLY A 145 -14.23 9.57 -0.18
N LYS A 146 -13.23 10.42 0.11
CA LYS A 146 -12.24 10.23 1.19
C LYS A 146 -11.42 8.93 1.04
N ARG A 147 -11.34 8.42 -0.19
CA ARG A 147 -10.56 7.23 -0.58
C ARG A 147 -9.08 7.57 -0.71
N ILE A 148 -8.19 6.60 -0.58
CA ILE A 148 -6.74 6.79 -0.71
C ILE A 148 -6.12 5.56 -1.34
N GLY A 149 -5.06 5.73 -2.13
CA GLY A 149 -4.41 4.58 -2.73
C GLY A 149 -5.13 4.06 -3.99
N SER A 150 -4.52 3.07 -4.62
CA SER A 150 -5.11 2.30 -5.71
C SER A 150 -5.15 0.81 -5.35
N VAL A 151 -6.29 0.16 -5.57
CA VAL A 151 -6.50 -1.29 -5.38
C VAL A 151 -7.20 -1.89 -6.59
N PHE A 152 -7.21 -3.22 -6.73
CA PHE A 152 -8.08 -3.86 -7.72
C PHE A 152 -9.50 -4.09 -7.21
N GLY A 153 -10.47 -3.75 -8.05
CA GLY A 153 -11.83 -4.27 -7.98
C GLY A 153 -11.98 -5.46 -8.93
N PHE A 154 -12.62 -6.53 -8.45
CA PHE A 154 -12.85 -7.74 -9.25
C PHE A 154 -14.30 -7.83 -9.69
N ARG A 155 -14.52 -8.18 -10.95
CA ARG A 155 -15.83 -8.54 -11.49
C ARG A 155 -15.71 -9.87 -12.24
N ARG A 156 -16.82 -10.59 -12.35
CA ARG A 156 -16.94 -11.67 -13.33
C ARG A 156 -16.79 -11.08 -14.73
N GLY A 157 -16.15 -11.81 -15.63
CA GLY A 157 -16.03 -11.44 -17.02
C GLY A 157 -17.40 -11.31 -17.69
N ALA A 158 -17.46 -10.49 -18.74
CA ALA A 158 -18.65 -10.33 -19.57
C ALA A 158 -18.80 -11.51 -20.55
N GLU A 159 -19.91 -11.55 -21.29
CA GLU A 159 -20.20 -12.58 -22.29
C GLU A 159 -18.97 -12.90 -23.17
N GLY A 160 -18.62 -14.20 -23.23
CA GLY A 160 -17.45 -14.70 -23.98
C GLY A 160 -16.14 -14.74 -23.18
N PHE A 161 -16.14 -14.41 -21.89
CA PHE A 161 -15.01 -14.63 -20.99
C PHE A 161 -15.48 -14.98 -19.58
N ASP A 162 -15.37 -16.26 -19.20
CA ASP A 162 -15.85 -16.76 -17.90
C ASP A 162 -14.89 -16.51 -16.72
N GLY A 163 -13.72 -15.92 -17.00
CA GLY A 163 -12.71 -15.57 -16.00
C GLY A 163 -13.03 -14.29 -15.22
N LEU A 164 -12.04 -13.76 -14.51
CA LEU A 164 -12.14 -12.52 -13.75
C LEU A 164 -11.64 -11.32 -14.55
N THR A 165 -12.33 -10.20 -14.41
CA THR A 165 -11.80 -8.88 -14.80
C THR A 165 -11.35 -8.14 -13.53
N ALA A 166 -10.12 -7.67 -13.52
CA ALA A 166 -9.57 -6.82 -12.46
C ALA A 166 -9.27 -5.41 -12.98
N GLU A 167 -9.90 -4.42 -12.35
CA GLU A 167 -9.72 -3.02 -12.68
C GLU A 167 -9.18 -2.25 -11.49
N ALA A 168 -8.13 -1.46 -11.71
CA ALA A 168 -7.65 -0.53 -10.70
C ALA A 168 -8.71 0.53 -10.40
N GLN A 169 -8.97 0.74 -9.11
CA GLN A 169 -9.94 1.69 -8.57
C GLN A 169 -9.37 2.36 -7.32
N LEU A 170 -10.02 3.43 -6.83
CA LEU A 170 -9.62 4.10 -5.59
C LEU A 170 -9.71 3.15 -4.39
N GLY A 171 -8.65 3.10 -3.59
CA GLY A 171 -8.52 2.25 -2.41
C GLY A 171 -8.97 2.91 -1.10
N ASP A 172 -8.56 2.30 -0.01
CA ASP A 172 -8.68 2.83 1.35
C ASP A 172 -7.34 2.71 2.09
N TYR A 173 -7.32 3.15 3.35
CA TYR A 173 -6.10 3.14 4.17
C TYR A 173 -5.58 1.72 4.39
N ARG A 174 -6.49 0.75 4.53
CA ARG A 174 -6.12 -0.66 4.64
C ARG A 174 -5.43 -1.12 3.36
N GLY A 175 -6.01 -0.88 2.19
CA GLY A 175 -5.44 -1.26 0.90
C GLY A 175 -4.07 -0.61 0.66
N LEU A 176 -3.91 0.66 1.01
CA LEU A 176 -2.61 1.35 0.95
C LEU A 176 -1.56 0.67 1.85
N LEU A 177 -1.92 0.31 3.08
CA LEU A 177 -0.98 -0.36 3.99
C LEU A 177 -0.63 -1.78 3.57
N GLU A 178 -1.63 -2.54 3.10
CA GLU A 178 -1.42 -3.88 2.55
C GLU A 178 -0.49 -3.80 1.34
N LYS A 179 -0.65 -2.78 0.47
CA LYS A 179 0.30 -2.50 -0.62
C LYS A 179 1.73 -2.23 -0.12
N LEU A 180 1.93 -1.40 0.90
CA LEU A 180 3.27 -1.14 1.45
C LEU A 180 3.90 -2.42 2.03
N LEU A 181 3.11 -3.25 2.72
CA LEU A 181 3.54 -4.54 3.23
C LEU A 181 3.90 -5.52 2.09
N LEU A 182 3.12 -5.55 1.01
CA LEU A 182 3.39 -6.39 -0.17
C LEU A 182 4.67 -5.98 -0.88
N ILE A 183 4.91 -4.68 -1.08
CA ILE A 183 6.17 -4.18 -1.63
C ILE A 183 7.35 -4.67 -0.77
N HIS A 184 7.22 -4.59 0.56
CA HIS A 184 8.25 -5.10 1.46
C HIS A 184 8.48 -6.62 1.30
N ALA A 185 7.40 -7.40 1.29
CA ALA A 185 7.43 -8.86 1.19
C ALA A 185 8.01 -9.37 -0.14
N LEU A 186 7.82 -8.60 -1.22
CA LEU A 186 8.42 -8.87 -2.54
C LEU A 186 9.92 -8.56 -2.63
N GLY A 187 10.55 -8.17 -1.52
CA GLY A 187 11.93 -7.68 -1.54
C GLY A 187 12.06 -6.30 -2.18
N GLY A 188 10.96 -5.57 -2.36
CA GLY A 188 10.96 -4.19 -2.83
C GLY A 188 11.61 -3.21 -1.86
N MET A 189 11.53 -1.94 -2.21
CA MET A 189 12.03 -0.85 -1.38
C MET A 189 11.19 -0.77 -0.11
N ALA A 190 11.82 -1.01 1.03
CA ALA A 190 11.15 -0.93 2.31
C ALA A 190 10.67 0.51 2.55
N SER A 191 9.41 0.65 2.93
CA SER A 191 8.79 1.92 3.26
C SER A 191 8.59 2.03 4.76
N GLU A 192 8.79 3.20 5.31
CA GLU A 192 8.47 3.52 6.70
C GLU A 192 7.34 4.55 6.70
N VAL A 193 6.17 4.23 7.26
CA VAL A 193 5.11 5.24 7.43
C VAL A 193 5.54 6.16 8.57
N VAL A 194 5.82 7.42 8.26
CA VAL A 194 6.40 8.39 9.21
C VAL A 194 5.36 9.36 9.77
N ALA A 195 4.25 9.56 9.07
CA ALA A 195 3.18 10.44 9.53
C ALA A 195 1.85 10.20 8.82
N VAL A 196 0.78 10.72 9.42
CA VAL A 196 -0.46 11.08 8.73
C VAL A 196 -0.76 12.55 8.98
N THR A 197 -1.33 13.27 8.02
CA THR A 197 -1.69 14.68 8.19
C THR A 197 -3.16 14.85 8.61
N PRO A 198 -3.57 16.00 9.15
CA PRO A 198 -4.98 16.30 9.44
C PRO A 198 -5.89 16.17 8.21
N GLU A 199 -5.36 16.39 7.02
CA GLU A 199 -6.07 16.21 5.75
C GLU A 199 -6.23 14.74 5.38
N GLY A 200 -5.57 13.81 6.09
CA GLY A 200 -5.56 12.37 5.82
C GLY A 200 -4.44 11.93 4.87
N ILE A 201 -3.44 12.76 4.61
CA ILE A 201 -2.32 12.38 3.75
C ILE A 201 -1.42 11.41 4.52
N VAL A 202 -1.17 10.22 3.96
CA VAL A 202 -0.21 9.28 4.54
C VAL A 202 1.17 9.60 3.97
N VAL A 203 2.15 9.79 4.85
CA VAL A 203 3.53 10.08 4.46
C VAL A 203 4.39 8.86 4.72
N ALA A 204 4.94 8.28 3.65
CA ALA A 204 5.88 7.15 3.73
C ALA A 204 7.27 7.57 3.27
N LYS A 205 8.29 7.11 4.00
CA LYS A 205 9.70 7.35 3.74
C LYS A 205 10.35 6.11 3.13
N GLN A 206 11.20 6.29 2.13
CA GLN A 206 11.95 5.25 1.43
C GLN A 206 13.41 5.67 1.24
N ALA A 207 14.29 4.68 1.05
CA ALA A 207 15.64 4.97 0.60
C ALA A 207 15.62 5.43 -0.87
N LEU A 208 16.55 6.29 -1.23
CA LEU A 208 16.71 6.78 -2.60
C LEU A 208 17.37 5.71 -3.47
N GLY A 209 16.71 5.37 -4.57
CA GLY A 209 17.29 4.62 -5.67
C GLY A 209 17.27 5.43 -6.96
N ASP A 210 18.03 4.96 -7.95
CA ASP A 210 18.13 5.57 -9.27
C ASP A 210 16.98 5.05 -10.17
N PRO A 211 16.14 5.94 -10.74
CA PRO A 211 15.00 5.52 -11.54
C PRO A 211 15.45 4.85 -12.84
N LEU A 212 14.65 3.91 -13.33
CA LEU A 212 14.86 3.33 -14.65
C LEU A 212 14.34 4.24 -15.76
N PRO A 213 14.95 4.20 -16.97
CA PRO A 213 14.39 4.85 -18.16
C PRO A 213 12.99 4.30 -18.48
N GLN A 214 12.13 5.16 -19.03
CA GLN A 214 10.81 4.76 -19.50
C GLN A 214 10.94 3.68 -20.58
N GLY A 215 10.10 2.63 -20.49
CA GLY A 215 10.12 1.51 -21.45
C GLY A 215 11.23 0.48 -21.21
N GLY A 216 11.98 0.58 -20.12
CA GLY A 216 12.90 -0.49 -19.71
C GLY A 216 12.18 -1.81 -19.45
N ASP A 217 12.73 -2.92 -19.94
CA ASP A 217 12.18 -4.25 -19.68
C ASP A 217 12.47 -4.68 -18.23
N THR A 218 11.41 -4.85 -17.44
CA THR A 218 11.46 -5.28 -16.04
C THR A 218 11.13 -6.77 -15.87
N SER A 219 10.78 -7.50 -16.94
CA SER A 219 10.28 -8.88 -16.86
C SER A 219 11.27 -9.85 -16.21
N ARG A 220 12.57 -9.67 -16.48
CA ARG A 220 13.66 -10.47 -15.88
C ARG A 220 14.06 -10.02 -14.48
N SER A 221 13.48 -8.95 -13.98
CA SER A 221 13.76 -8.36 -12.66
C SER A 221 12.63 -8.59 -11.66
N LEU A 222 11.61 -9.35 -12.08
CA LEU A 222 10.50 -9.74 -11.22
C LEU A 222 10.97 -10.77 -10.18
N PRO A 223 10.53 -10.66 -8.92
CA PRO A 223 10.78 -11.69 -7.90
C PRO A 223 10.34 -13.09 -8.36
N GLU A 224 11.14 -14.11 -8.07
CA GLU A 224 10.91 -15.51 -8.51
C GLU A 224 9.59 -16.11 -7.99
N ASN A 225 9.06 -15.57 -6.90
CA ASN A 225 7.80 -16.01 -6.29
C ASN A 225 6.55 -15.36 -6.91
N LEU A 226 6.70 -14.57 -7.98
CA LEU A 226 5.59 -14.05 -8.76
C LEU A 226 5.14 -15.04 -9.83
N VAL A 227 3.93 -15.55 -9.68
CA VAL A 227 3.35 -16.55 -10.59
C VAL A 227 2.62 -15.85 -11.73
N GLU A 228 2.87 -16.28 -12.97
CA GLU A 228 2.10 -15.83 -14.12
C GLU A 228 0.67 -16.34 -14.05
N ILE A 229 -0.29 -15.46 -14.31
CA ILE A 229 -1.70 -15.78 -14.25
C ILE A 229 -2.18 -16.17 -15.66
N PRO A 230 -2.72 -17.38 -15.86
CA PRO A 230 -3.30 -17.77 -17.14
C PRO A 230 -4.35 -16.77 -17.62
N SER A 231 -4.26 -16.36 -18.89
CA SER A 231 -5.17 -15.36 -19.49
C SER A 231 -6.64 -15.76 -19.48
N ARG A 232 -6.94 -17.07 -19.42
CA ARG A 232 -8.28 -17.61 -19.21
C ARG A 232 -8.87 -17.32 -17.83
N PHE A 233 -8.03 -17.07 -16.82
CA PHE A 233 -8.49 -16.79 -15.45
C PHE A 233 -8.60 -15.31 -15.14
N LEU A 234 -7.78 -14.46 -15.78
CA LEU A 234 -7.74 -13.04 -15.45
C LEU A 234 -7.45 -12.16 -16.66
N ARG A 235 -8.24 -11.09 -16.80
CA ARG A 235 -7.90 -9.90 -17.56
C ARG A 235 -7.74 -8.73 -16.58
N ALA A 236 -6.59 -8.06 -16.60
CA ALA A 236 -6.31 -6.92 -15.73
C ALA A 236 -5.97 -5.66 -16.55
N ASN A 237 -6.42 -4.49 -16.09
CA ASN A 237 -6.12 -3.21 -16.76
C ASN A 237 -4.81 -2.55 -16.31
N ARG A 238 -3.85 -3.35 -15.82
CA ARG A 238 -2.54 -2.92 -15.34
C ARG A 238 -1.45 -3.86 -15.83
N ASP A 239 -0.26 -3.30 -15.99
CA ASP A 239 0.88 -3.99 -16.58
C ASP A 239 1.37 -5.14 -15.68
N HIS A 240 1.80 -6.23 -16.31
CA HIS A 240 2.42 -7.38 -15.64
C HIS A 240 1.62 -7.93 -14.44
N PRO A 241 0.35 -8.34 -14.62
CA PRO A 241 -0.39 -8.99 -13.55
C PRO A 241 0.28 -10.30 -13.15
N ARG A 242 0.49 -10.49 -11.86
CA ARG A 242 1.10 -11.67 -11.24
C ARG A 242 0.33 -12.06 -9.99
N LEU A 243 0.36 -13.35 -9.68
CA LEU A 243 -0.13 -13.87 -8.42
C LEU A 243 1.04 -13.94 -7.43
N PHE A 244 0.80 -13.50 -6.21
CA PHE A 244 1.76 -13.55 -5.11
C PHE A 244 1.10 -14.13 -3.86
N PHE A 245 1.80 -14.99 -3.12
CA PHE A 245 1.33 -15.52 -1.84
C PHE A 245 2.02 -14.82 -0.68
N LEU A 246 1.23 -14.21 0.21
CA LEU A 246 1.69 -13.66 1.47
C LEU A 246 0.95 -14.36 2.61
N ASN A 247 1.67 -15.11 3.44
CA ASN A 247 1.10 -15.92 4.54
C ASN A 247 -0.04 -16.83 4.04
N ASP A 248 0.24 -17.62 2.99
CA ASP A 248 -0.70 -18.51 2.29
C ASP A 248 -1.92 -17.85 1.62
N ARG A 249 -2.06 -16.52 1.77
CA ARG A 249 -3.13 -15.77 1.11
C ARG A 249 -2.71 -15.38 -0.31
N PRO A 250 -3.50 -15.70 -1.34
CA PRO A 250 -3.25 -15.26 -2.70
C PRO A 250 -3.58 -13.78 -2.90
N TRP A 251 -2.72 -13.07 -3.62
CA TRP A 251 -2.85 -11.66 -4.00
C TRP A 251 -2.63 -11.50 -5.49
N LEU A 252 -3.48 -10.69 -6.13
CA LEU A 252 -3.14 -10.09 -7.42
C LEU A 252 -2.23 -8.91 -7.16
N VAL A 253 -1.06 -8.91 -7.79
CA VAL A 253 -0.15 -7.75 -7.85
C VAL A 253 0.09 -7.39 -9.32
N ALA A 254 0.18 -6.11 -9.62
CA ALA A 254 0.47 -5.65 -10.98
C ALA A 254 1.07 -4.24 -10.93
N ASP A 255 1.14 -3.60 -12.10
CA ASP A 255 1.76 -2.29 -12.31
C ASP A 255 3.29 -2.36 -12.15
N LEU A 256 3.89 -3.49 -12.50
CA LEU A 256 5.32 -3.77 -12.34
C LEU A 256 6.15 -3.28 -13.55
N HIS A 257 5.86 -2.08 -14.03
CA HIS A 257 6.55 -1.43 -15.15
C HIS A 257 7.79 -0.63 -14.69
N ALA A 258 8.70 -0.28 -15.61
CA ALA A 258 9.99 0.38 -15.33
C ALA A 258 9.94 1.56 -14.34
N ARG A 259 8.91 2.42 -14.42
CA ARG A 259 8.76 3.60 -13.54
C ARG A 259 8.51 3.26 -12.07
N ASN A 260 8.08 2.03 -11.79
CA ASN A 260 7.82 1.53 -10.45
C ASN A 260 9.00 0.69 -9.91
N PHE A 261 10.15 0.75 -10.58
CA PHE A 261 11.41 0.17 -10.12
C PHE A 261 12.47 1.25 -9.98
N VAL A 262 13.35 1.04 -9.00
CA VAL A 262 14.59 1.81 -8.86
C VAL A 262 15.76 0.86 -8.68
N ARG A 263 16.92 1.28 -9.18
CA ARG A 263 18.19 0.64 -8.89
C ARG A 263 18.74 1.16 -7.57
N CYS A 264 19.01 0.25 -6.65
CA CYS A 264 19.47 0.60 -5.32
C CYS A 264 21.01 0.66 -5.25
N SER A 265 21.53 1.08 -4.10
CA SER A 265 22.98 1.20 -3.86
C SER A 265 23.74 -0.13 -3.89
N ASP A 266 23.03 -1.25 -3.73
CA ASP A 266 23.55 -2.61 -3.91
C ASP A 266 23.54 -3.07 -5.39
N GLY A 267 23.05 -2.23 -6.31
CA GLY A 267 22.92 -2.53 -7.74
C GLY A 267 21.63 -3.28 -8.10
N GLU A 268 20.88 -3.76 -7.12
CA GLU A 268 19.66 -4.53 -7.32
C GLU A 268 18.47 -3.64 -7.71
N LEU A 269 17.56 -4.21 -8.48
CA LEU A 269 16.30 -3.56 -8.83
C LEU A 269 15.24 -3.89 -7.78
N ARG A 270 14.56 -2.84 -7.29
CA ARG A 270 13.51 -2.99 -6.28
C ARG A 270 12.25 -2.26 -6.71
N VAL A 271 11.11 -2.94 -6.54
CA VAL A 271 9.79 -2.35 -6.69
C VAL A 271 9.61 -1.25 -5.65
N ILE A 272 9.15 -0.07 -6.08
CA ILE A 272 8.84 1.06 -5.19
C ILE A 272 7.35 1.35 -5.14
N ASP A 273 6.57 0.81 -6.08
CA ASP A 273 5.13 1.02 -6.19
C ASP A 273 4.47 -0.15 -6.93
N LEU A 274 3.21 -0.43 -6.62
CA LEU A 274 2.40 -1.47 -7.28
C LEU A 274 0.91 -1.23 -7.03
N VAL A 275 0.07 -1.96 -7.75
CA VAL A 275 -1.36 -2.10 -7.42
C VAL A 275 -1.61 -3.54 -6.97
N ALA A 276 -2.36 -3.71 -5.88
CA ALA A 276 -2.68 -5.02 -5.36
C ALA A 276 -4.10 -5.12 -4.80
N ALA A 277 -4.59 -6.35 -4.75
CA ALA A 277 -5.76 -6.73 -3.96
C ALA A 277 -5.69 -8.23 -3.65
N PRO A 278 -6.29 -8.67 -2.53
CA PRO A 278 -6.39 -10.10 -2.27
C PRO A 278 -7.22 -10.76 -3.38
N TRP A 279 -6.82 -11.96 -3.78
CA TRP A 279 -7.60 -12.72 -4.75
C TRP A 279 -9.02 -12.95 -4.20
N PRO A 280 -10.07 -12.74 -5.01
CA PRO A 280 -11.44 -12.80 -4.51
C PRO A 280 -11.81 -14.22 -4.08
N ALA A 281 -12.22 -14.40 -2.82
CA ALA A 281 -12.59 -15.70 -2.27
C ALA A 281 -13.73 -16.37 -3.06
N TYR A 282 -14.67 -15.57 -3.56
CA TYR A 282 -15.80 -16.08 -4.38
C TYR A 282 -15.34 -16.70 -5.71
N ALA A 283 -14.16 -16.34 -6.23
CA ALA A 283 -13.71 -16.85 -7.51
C ALA A 283 -13.32 -18.33 -7.43
N ALA A 284 -12.61 -18.72 -6.36
CA ALA A 284 -12.27 -20.12 -6.11
C ALA A 284 -13.52 -20.98 -5.85
N VAL A 285 -14.54 -20.42 -5.21
CA VAL A 285 -15.80 -21.15 -4.94
C VAL A 285 -16.57 -21.45 -6.23
N ALA A 286 -16.57 -20.51 -7.17
CA ALA A 286 -17.41 -20.60 -8.36
C ALA A 286 -16.64 -21.01 -9.63
N ASP A 287 -15.36 -21.37 -9.54
CA ASP A 287 -14.60 -22.02 -10.62
C ASP A 287 -13.59 -23.03 -10.02
N PRO A 288 -13.88 -24.35 -10.12
CA PRO A 288 -12.99 -25.41 -9.65
C PRO A 288 -11.61 -25.42 -10.32
N LEU A 289 -11.49 -24.92 -11.56
CA LEU A 289 -10.22 -24.87 -12.28
C LEU A 289 -9.32 -23.76 -11.71
N ILE A 290 -9.90 -22.62 -11.34
CA ILE A 290 -9.18 -21.56 -10.61
C ILE A 290 -8.75 -22.08 -9.24
N ALA A 291 -9.65 -22.73 -8.49
CA ALA A 291 -9.32 -23.29 -7.18
C ALA A 291 -8.18 -24.32 -7.26
N GLY A 292 -8.28 -25.27 -8.18
CA GLY A 292 -7.25 -26.29 -8.40
C GLY A 292 -5.92 -25.68 -8.86
N TRP A 293 -5.95 -24.64 -9.70
CA TRP A 293 -4.74 -23.91 -10.08
C TRP A 293 -4.10 -23.20 -8.90
N LEU A 294 -4.87 -22.42 -8.12
CA LEU A 294 -4.38 -21.71 -6.93
C LEU A 294 -3.74 -22.67 -5.92
N GLU A 295 -4.31 -23.86 -5.72
CA GLU A 295 -3.74 -24.87 -4.83
C GLU A 295 -2.39 -25.37 -5.36
N ARG A 296 -2.30 -25.70 -6.65
CA ARG A 296 -1.03 -26.17 -7.25
C ARG A 296 0.06 -25.12 -7.16
N VAL A 297 -0.23 -23.89 -7.57
CA VAL A 297 0.79 -22.82 -7.60
C VAL A 297 1.16 -22.29 -6.23
N ARG A 298 0.37 -22.60 -5.19
CA ARG A 298 0.75 -22.35 -3.79
C ARG A 298 1.91 -23.24 -3.36
N HIS A 299 1.90 -24.52 -3.77
CA HIS A 299 2.96 -25.47 -3.43
C HIS A 299 4.16 -25.37 -4.37
N ASP A 300 3.92 -25.09 -5.65
CA ASP A 300 4.95 -24.92 -6.66
C ASP A 300 4.62 -23.74 -7.58
N PRO A 301 5.23 -22.55 -7.36
CA PRO A 301 5.06 -21.38 -8.22
C PRO A 301 5.37 -21.61 -9.69
N LEU A 302 6.17 -22.64 -10.03
CA LEU A 302 6.51 -23.01 -11.41
C LEU A 302 5.45 -23.92 -12.06
N ALA A 303 4.52 -24.48 -11.30
CA ALA A 303 3.40 -25.28 -11.80
C ALA A 303 2.26 -24.44 -12.42
N GLY A 304 2.58 -23.26 -12.96
CA GLY A 304 1.64 -22.30 -13.53
C GLY A 304 1.03 -22.73 -14.86
N VAL A 305 1.63 -23.70 -15.56
CA VAL A 305 1.09 -24.27 -16.80
C VAL A 305 -0.09 -25.18 -16.44
N LEU A 306 -1.28 -24.83 -16.92
CA LEU A 306 -2.44 -25.72 -16.85
C LEU A 306 -2.11 -26.96 -17.70
N GLY A 307 -2.32 -28.16 -17.16
CA GLY A 307 -2.29 -29.37 -17.97
C GLY A 307 -3.24 -29.24 -19.16
N ALA A 308 -2.91 -29.90 -20.28
CA ALA A 308 -3.80 -29.93 -21.44
C ALA A 308 -5.19 -30.41 -20.99
N VAL A 309 -6.22 -29.58 -21.24
CA VAL A 309 -7.61 -29.97 -21.03
C VAL A 309 -7.99 -30.84 -22.23
N ASN A 310 -8.63 -31.98 -21.98
CA ASN A 310 -9.19 -32.80 -23.05
C ASN A 310 -10.32 -31.99 -23.71
N ASP A 311 -10.32 -31.91 -25.04
CA ASP A 311 -11.30 -31.13 -25.82
C ASP A 311 -12.77 -31.57 -25.56
N ASP A 312 -12.98 -32.73 -24.92
CA ASP A 312 -14.29 -33.26 -24.54
C ASP A 312 -14.92 -32.59 -23.29
N GLU A 313 -14.21 -31.69 -22.60
CA GLU A 313 -14.71 -30.93 -21.42
C GLU A 313 -14.95 -29.42 -21.68
N LEU A 314 -14.98 -29.00 -22.95
CA LEU A 314 -15.39 -27.64 -23.40
C LEU A 314 -16.82 -27.65 -23.98
#